data_AF-A0A396GPQ6-F1
#
_entry.id   AF-A0A396GPQ6-F1
#
_cell.length_a   1.000
_cell.length_b   1.000
_cell.length_c   1.000
_cell.angle_alpha   90.00
_cell.angle_beta   90.00
_cell.angle_gamma   90.00
#
_symmetry.space_group_name_H-M   'P 1'
#
loop_
_entity.id
_entity.type
_entity.pdbx_description
1 polymer ?
#
loop_
_entity_poly.entity_id
_entity_poly.type
_entity_poly.pdbx_seq_one_letter_code
_entity_poly.pdbx_strand_id
1 'polypeptide(L)'
;MKKVTIFNFLVRRKLQFLNGLEDVYNKLQSPSYYSRWILHDWSDEHCLKILKNCYDAIPNDGKVIVLEAHIPIVPENNYASKSTSQLDVLMMTQNPGGKERTKKEFIDLATRVGFRGIRCECCVRNFWVMEFFK
;
A
#
# COMPACT_ATOMS: atom_id res chain seq x y z
N MET A 1 -5.19 -27.41 29.58
CA MET A 1 -4.75 -27.51 28.17
C MET A 1 -5.67 -26.70 27.26
N LYS A 2 -5.16 -25.61 26.67
CA LYS A 2 -5.43 -25.08 25.32
C LYS A 2 -4.63 -23.78 25.21
N LYS A 3 -3.79 -23.66 24.18
CA LYS A 3 -2.82 -22.55 24.08
C LYS A 3 -3.54 -21.23 23.78
N VAL A 4 -3.17 -20.17 24.49
CA VAL A 4 -3.56 -18.80 24.15
C VAL A 4 -2.67 -18.34 22.99
N THR A 5 -3.24 -18.18 21.80
CA THR A 5 -2.54 -17.64 20.63
C THR A 5 -2.94 -16.17 20.44
N ILE A 6 -2.08 -15.30 20.95
CA ILE A 6 -1.96 -13.87 20.58
C ILE A 6 -1.53 -13.84 19.08
N PHE A 7 -2.02 -12.99 18.19
CA PHE A 7 -2.40 -11.57 18.31
C PHE A 7 -3.84 -11.27 17.87
N ASN A 8 -4.50 -10.37 18.60
CA ASN A 8 -5.87 -9.93 18.38
C ASN A 8 -5.93 -8.40 18.32
N PHE A 9 -5.77 -7.80 17.13
CA PHE A 9 -6.19 -6.42 16.83
C PHE A 9 -6.25 -6.21 15.30
N LEU A 10 -7.21 -5.40 14.82
CA LEU A 10 -7.60 -5.13 13.41
C LEU A 10 -8.75 -5.99 12.83
N VAL A 11 -9.78 -6.23 13.64
CA VAL A 11 -11.13 -6.58 13.14
C VAL A 11 -12.12 -5.51 13.64
N ARG A 12 -12.87 -4.90 12.70
CA ARG A 12 -13.98 -3.92 12.82
C ARG A 12 -13.68 -2.45 12.41
N ARG A 13 -14.12 -2.14 11.17
CA ARG A 13 -14.45 -0.82 10.58
C ARG A 13 -13.31 0.22 10.38
N LYS A 14 -13.21 0.69 9.13
CA LYS A 14 -12.40 1.82 8.60
C LYS A 14 -10.87 1.67 8.72
N LEU A 15 -10.17 1.90 7.61
CA LEU A 15 -8.73 2.19 7.57
C LEU A 15 -8.52 3.33 6.56
N GLN A 16 -7.82 4.39 6.95
CA GLN A 16 -7.55 5.62 6.17
C GLN A 16 -6.19 6.24 6.58
N PHE A 17 -5.37 6.81 5.68
CA PHE A 17 -4.17 7.61 6.06
C PHE A 17 -3.92 8.90 5.20
N LEU A 18 -3.03 9.79 5.65
CA LEU A 18 -3.17 11.26 5.47
C LEU A 18 -2.08 11.98 4.66
N ASN A 19 -2.41 13.18 4.14
CA ASN A 19 -1.43 14.21 3.74
C ASN A 19 -0.90 14.99 4.96
N GLY A 20 -0.36 14.30 5.96
CA GLY A 20 -0.11 14.87 7.30
C GLY A 20 -1.37 14.82 8.18
N LEU A 21 -1.21 14.83 9.51
CA LEU A 21 -2.20 14.36 10.51
C LEU A 21 -3.61 14.99 10.50
N GLU A 22 -3.86 16.03 9.70
CA GLU A 22 -5.19 16.63 9.48
C GLU A 22 -5.93 16.10 8.22
N ASP A 23 -5.26 15.47 7.24
CA ASP A 23 -5.86 15.34 5.90
C ASP A 23 -6.49 13.99 5.51
N VAL A 24 -6.40 12.91 6.33
CA VAL A 24 -7.59 11.99 6.41
C VAL A 24 -8.61 12.56 7.32
N TYR A 25 -8.23 13.39 8.27
CA TYR A 25 -9.20 13.89 9.21
C TYR A 25 -10.36 14.53 8.42
N ASN A 26 -10.01 15.16 7.29
CA ASN A 26 -10.91 15.60 6.24
C ASN A 26 -11.38 14.51 5.24
N LYS A 27 -10.52 13.59 4.73
CA LYS A 27 -10.95 12.53 3.77
C LYS A 27 -11.73 11.34 4.39
N LEU A 28 -11.82 11.23 5.72
CA LEU A 28 -12.46 10.15 6.52
C LEU A 28 -14.00 10.03 6.41
N GLN A 29 -14.58 10.87 5.56
CA GLN A 29 -16.02 11.05 5.41
C GLN A 29 -16.58 10.34 4.15
N SER A 30 -15.75 9.58 3.43
CA SER A 30 -16.11 8.79 2.23
C SER A 30 -15.81 7.28 2.45
N PRO A 31 -16.54 6.34 1.79
CA PRO A 31 -16.42 4.88 2.01
C PRO A 31 -15.17 4.22 1.40
N SER A 32 -14.00 4.89 1.45
CA SER A 32 -12.71 4.35 1.02
C SER A 32 -11.94 3.64 2.14
N TYR A 33 -11.17 2.62 1.77
CA TYR A 33 -10.13 1.98 2.59
C TYR A 33 -8.75 2.56 2.22
N TYR A 34 -7.75 2.48 3.09
CA TYR A 34 -6.38 2.95 2.81
C TYR A 34 -5.31 2.04 3.43
N SER A 35 -4.20 1.86 2.72
CA SER A 35 -2.94 1.26 3.17
C SER A 35 -1.79 2.27 3.09
N ARG A 36 -1.09 2.58 4.19
CA ARG A 36 0.12 3.44 4.20
C ARG A 36 1.30 2.64 4.68
N TRP A 37 2.34 2.50 3.86
CA TRP A 37 3.56 1.76 4.23
C TRP A 37 3.19 0.42 4.88
N ILE A 38 2.44 -0.39 4.13
CA ILE A 38 2.12 -1.75 4.55
C ILE A 38 2.58 -2.71 3.46
N LEU A 39 2.31 -2.41 2.19
CA LEU A 39 2.59 -3.37 1.12
C LEU A 39 4.10 -3.60 0.96
N HIS A 40 4.95 -2.61 1.21
CA HIS A 40 6.41 -2.81 1.12
C HIS A 40 6.99 -3.75 2.19
N ASP A 41 6.32 -3.97 3.33
CA ASP A 41 6.76 -4.91 4.37
C ASP A 41 6.54 -6.39 4.01
N TRP A 42 5.71 -6.67 3.01
CA TRP A 42 5.16 -7.99 2.76
C TRP A 42 5.55 -8.54 1.39
N SER A 43 5.62 -9.87 1.27
CA SER A 43 5.78 -10.54 -0.02
C SER A 43 4.53 -10.38 -0.90
N ASP A 44 4.65 -10.61 -2.20
CA ASP A 44 3.54 -10.44 -3.15
C ASP A 44 2.32 -11.33 -2.77
N GLU A 45 2.53 -12.53 -2.24
CA GLU A 45 1.46 -13.43 -1.75
C GLU A 45 0.71 -12.84 -0.54
N HIS A 46 1.41 -12.08 0.30
CA HIS A 46 0.84 -11.42 1.46
C HIS A 46 0.14 -10.12 1.06
N CYS A 47 0.72 -9.32 0.16
CA CYS A 47 0.06 -8.17 -0.44
C CYS A 47 -1.27 -8.53 -1.10
N LEU A 48 -1.34 -9.65 -1.85
CA LEU A 48 -2.58 -10.13 -2.46
C LEU A 48 -3.65 -10.45 -1.42
N LYS A 49 -3.30 -11.08 -0.29
CA LYS A 49 -4.25 -11.36 0.81
C LYS A 49 -4.76 -10.07 1.45
N ILE A 50 -3.86 -9.11 1.70
CA ILE A 50 -4.20 -7.79 2.26
C ILE A 50 -5.15 -7.06 1.30
N LEU A 51 -4.73 -6.87 0.05
CA LEU A 51 -5.51 -6.18 -0.99
C LEU A 51 -6.85 -6.87 -1.26
N LYS A 52 -6.94 -8.21 -1.18
CA LYS A 52 -8.20 -8.95 -1.30
C LYS A 52 -9.16 -8.64 -0.15
N ASN A 53 -8.68 -8.63 1.09
CA ASN A 53 -9.47 -8.19 2.24
C ASN A 53 -9.94 -6.72 2.08
N CYS A 54 -9.09 -5.83 1.54
CA CYS A 54 -9.48 -4.46 1.23
C CYS A 54 -10.60 -4.41 0.17
N TYR A 55 -10.43 -5.13 -0.94
CA TYR A 55 -11.38 -5.23 -2.06
C TYR A 55 -12.75 -5.74 -1.60
N ASP A 56 -12.78 -6.77 -0.75
CA ASP A 56 -14.03 -7.34 -0.23
C ASP A 56 -14.70 -6.42 0.81
N ALA A 57 -13.96 -5.53 1.46
CA ALA A 57 -14.47 -4.59 2.46
C ALA A 57 -15.03 -3.27 1.89
N ILE A 58 -14.74 -2.92 0.63
CA ILE A 58 -15.23 -1.69 -0.01
C ILE A 58 -16.47 -1.93 -0.90
N PRO A 59 -17.37 -0.93 -1.06
CA PRO A 59 -18.51 -1.03 -1.96
C PRO A 59 -18.07 -1.11 -3.44
N ASN A 60 -18.99 -1.42 -4.35
CA ASN A 60 -18.68 -1.65 -5.77
C ASN A 60 -18.18 -0.40 -6.52
N ASP A 61 -18.48 0.79 -6.02
CA ASP A 61 -17.98 2.09 -6.46
C ASP A 61 -16.81 2.60 -5.58
N GLY A 62 -16.37 1.79 -4.63
CA GLY A 62 -15.32 2.12 -3.68
C GLY A 62 -13.92 2.05 -4.27
N LYS A 63 -12.97 2.60 -3.51
CA LYS A 63 -11.54 2.56 -3.83
C LYS A 63 -10.67 2.31 -2.60
N VAL A 64 -9.53 1.70 -2.83
CA VAL A 64 -8.43 1.59 -1.85
C VAL A 64 -7.39 2.64 -2.17
N ILE A 65 -7.01 3.46 -1.21
CA ILE A 65 -5.92 4.43 -1.36
C ILE A 65 -4.64 3.81 -0.79
N VAL A 66 -3.56 3.80 -1.57
CA VAL A 66 -2.29 3.17 -1.22
C VAL A 66 -1.20 4.25 -1.24
N LEU A 67 -0.44 4.39 -0.16
CA LEU A 67 0.70 5.29 -0.06
C LEU A 67 1.98 4.48 0.21
N GLU A 68 2.79 4.33 -0.84
CA GLU A 68 4.03 3.53 -0.87
C GLU A 68 5.09 4.29 -1.70
N ALA A 69 6.36 3.91 -1.63
CA ALA A 69 7.36 4.41 -2.58
C ALA A 69 7.32 3.60 -3.89
N HIS A 70 7.82 4.21 -4.98
CA HIS A 70 8.02 3.51 -6.26
C HIS A 70 9.50 3.44 -6.58
N ILE A 71 10.00 2.23 -6.85
CA ILE A 71 11.33 2.07 -7.46
C ILE A 71 11.22 2.31 -8.98
N PRO A 72 12.07 3.17 -9.58
CA PRO A 72 12.06 3.39 -11.02
C PRO A 72 12.71 2.21 -11.75
N ILE A 73 12.20 1.87 -12.94
CA ILE A 73 12.72 0.75 -13.76
C ILE A 73 14.15 1.05 -14.24
N VAL A 74 14.44 2.31 -14.55
CA VAL A 74 15.78 2.80 -14.86
C VAL A 74 16.22 3.68 -13.69
N PRO A 75 17.31 3.35 -12.97
CA PRO A 75 17.82 4.20 -11.90
C PRO A 75 18.21 5.58 -12.42
N GLU A 76 17.68 6.63 -11.78
CA GLU A 76 17.99 8.02 -12.13
C GLU A 76 19.02 8.61 -11.18
N ASN A 77 19.87 9.52 -11.67
CA ASN A 77 20.86 10.22 -10.84
C ASN A 77 20.24 11.37 -10.01
N ASN A 78 19.07 11.16 -9.43
CA ASN A 78 18.33 12.12 -8.61
C ASN A 78 18.19 11.62 -7.15
N TYR A 79 17.81 12.52 -6.23
CA TYR A 79 17.69 12.19 -4.80
C TYR A 79 16.61 11.13 -4.52
N ALA A 80 15.44 11.23 -5.17
CA ALA A 80 14.32 10.33 -4.92
C ALA A 80 14.65 8.88 -5.35
N SER A 81 15.25 8.70 -6.54
CA SER A 81 15.68 7.38 -7.01
C SER A 81 16.71 6.75 -6.07
N LYS A 82 17.72 7.52 -5.63
CA LYS A 82 18.72 7.04 -4.66
C LYS A 82 18.08 6.68 -3.32
N SER A 83 17.19 7.53 -2.81
CA SER A 83 16.49 7.30 -1.54
C SER A 83 15.60 6.05 -1.59
N THR A 84 14.86 5.80 -2.67
CA THR A 84 14.06 4.57 -2.79
C THR A 84 14.92 3.34 -2.96
N SER A 85 16.04 3.40 -3.71
CA SER A 85 17.00 2.27 -3.76
C SER A 85 17.62 1.96 -2.40
N GLN A 86 17.87 2.98 -1.55
CA GLN A 86 18.33 2.77 -0.18
C GLN A 86 17.24 2.15 0.71
N LEU A 87 15.97 2.51 0.52
CA LEU A 87 14.84 1.87 1.22
C LEU A 87 14.66 0.40 0.79
N ASP A 88 14.83 0.07 -0.49
CA ASP A 88 14.72 -1.32 -0.96
C ASP A 88 15.82 -2.22 -0.37
N VAL A 89 17.06 -1.73 -0.30
CA VAL A 89 18.17 -2.42 0.39
C VAL A 89 17.90 -2.53 1.90
N LEU A 90 17.25 -1.54 2.52
CA LEU A 90 16.83 -1.63 3.92
C LEU A 90 15.77 -2.72 4.12
N MET A 91 14.76 -2.79 3.24
CA MET A 91 13.73 -3.85 3.28
C MET A 91 14.36 -5.23 3.14
N MET A 92 15.27 -5.41 2.17
CA MET A 92 16.00 -6.67 1.97
C MET A 92 16.80 -7.12 3.22
N THR A 93 17.29 -6.19 4.02
CA THR A 93 18.13 -6.51 5.20
C THR A 93 17.36 -6.62 6.52
N GLN A 94 16.20 -5.96 6.65
CA GLN A 94 15.46 -5.90 7.93
C GLN A 94 14.06 -6.52 7.89
N ASN A 95 13.42 -6.64 6.73
CA ASN A 95 12.02 -7.04 6.58
C ASN A 95 11.93 -8.29 5.67
N PRO A 96 12.01 -9.52 6.21
CA PRO A 96 12.04 -10.74 5.39
C PRO A 96 10.83 -10.89 4.45
N GLY A 97 11.08 -10.74 3.14
CA GLY A 97 10.06 -10.79 2.10
C GLY A 97 9.44 -9.43 1.74
N GLY A 98 9.81 -8.36 2.44
CA GLY A 98 9.52 -6.98 2.05
C GLY A 98 10.38 -6.54 0.86
N LYS A 99 9.84 -5.62 0.05
CA LYS A 99 10.51 -4.97 -1.09
C LYS A 99 9.80 -3.68 -1.46
N GLU A 100 10.56 -2.70 -1.94
CA GLU A 100 9.98 -1.61 -2.71
C GLU A 100 9.56 -2.13 -4.09
N ARG A 101 8.53 -1.54 -4.68
CA ARG A 101 7.92 -2.05 -5.92
C ARG A 101 7.88 -1.02 -7.01
N THR A 102 7.98 -1.49 -8.26
CA THR A 102 7.70 -0.68 -9.43
C THR A 102 6.21 -0.38 -9.52
N LYS A 103 5.86 0.72 -10.19
CA LYS A 103 4.44 1.00 -10.54
C LYS A 103 3.78 -0.17 -11.29
N LYS A 104 4.54 -0.92 -12.09
CA LYS A 104 4.02 -2.08 -12.82
C LYS A 104 3.64 -3.23 -11.87
N GLU A 105 4.46 -3.53 -10.86
CA GLU A 105 4.11 -4.55 -9.86
C GLU A 105 2.87 -4.17 -9.04
N PHE A 106 2.68 -2.88 -8.71
CA PHE A 106 1.44 -2.42 -8.08
C PHE A 106 0.20 -2.60 -8.98
N ILE A 107 0.33 -2.35 -10.30
CA ILE A 107 -0.74 -2.65 -11.27
C ILE A 107 -1.03 -4.15 -11.27
N ASP A 108 0.00 -4.99 -11.41
CA ASP A 108 -0.16 -6.44 -11.49
C ASP A 108 -0.78 -7.02 -10.20
N LEU A 109 -0.41 -6.51 -9.01
CA LEU A 109 -1.05 -6.86 -7.73
C LEU A 109 -2.53 -6.45 -7.68
N ALA A 110 -2.86 -5.24 -8.11
CA ALA A 110 -4.24 -4.74 -8.15
C ALA A 110 -5.11 -5.58 -9.10
N THR A 111 -4.63 -5.82 -10.32
CA THR A 111 -5.33 -6.61 -11.34
C THR A 111 -5.55 -8.06 -10.89
N ARG A 112 -4.56 -8.69 -10.23
CA ARG A 112 -4.70 -10.07 -9.70
C ARG A 112 -5.75 -10.22 -8.61
N VAL A 113 -6.09 -9.15 -7.89
CA VAL A 113 -7.17 -9.14 -6.88
C VAL A 113 -8.54 -8.84 -7.49
N GLY A 114 -8.59 -8.22 -8.67
CA GLY A 114 -9.80 -7.86 -9.38
C GLY A 114 -10.11 -6.35 -9.44
N PHE A 115 -9.20 -5.48 -8.98
CA PHE A 115 -9.37 -4.04 -9.16
C PHE A 115 -9.34 -3.69 -10.67
N ARG A 116 -10.26 -2.83 -11.11
CA ARG A 116 -10.38 -2.35 -12.50
C ARG A 116 -9.19 -1.52 -12.97
N GLY A 117 -8.40 -0.97 -12.05
CA GLY A 117 -7.17 -0.25 -12.37
C GLY A 117 -6.66 0.57 -11.19
N ILE A 118 -5.52 1.26 -11.42
CA ILE A 118 -4.96 2.21 -10.45
C ILE A 118 -4.78 3.59 -11.09
N ARG A 119 -4.92 4.66 -10.29
CA ARG A 119 -4.56 6.04 -10.66
C ARG A 119 -3.55 6.59 -9.65
N CYS A 120 -2.43 7.12 -10.12
CA CYS A 120 -1.46 7.81 -9.27
C CYS A 120 -1.85 9.30 -9.24
N GLU A 121 -2.24 9.81 -8.08
CA GLU A 121 -2.74 11.20 -7.92
C GLU A 121 -1.60 12.20 -7.74
N CYS A 122 -0.70 11.92 -6.78
CA CYS A 122 0.41 12.80 -6.46
C CYS A 122 1.62 12.02 -5.98
N CYS A 123 2.79 12.65 -6.09
CA CYS A 123 4.03 12.20 -5.48
C CYS A 123 4.51 13.28 -4.50
N VAL A 124 4.79 12.90 -3.26
CA VAL A 124 5.39 13.78 -2.25
C VAL A 124 6.74 13.19 -1.87
N ARG A 125 7.82 13.87 -2.29
CA ARG A 125 9.21 13.37 -2.29
C ARG A 125 9.36 12.11 -3.15
N ASN A 126 9.23 10.94 -2.55
CA ASN A 126 9.34 9.63 -3.18
C ASN A 126 8.11 8.73 -2.93
N PHE A 127 7.10 9.21 -2.17
CA PHE A 127 5.88 8.48 -1.86
C PHE A 127 4.74 8.86 -2.79
N TRP A 128 4.09 7.86 -3.35
CA TRP A 128 3.01 8.00 -4.32
C TRP A 128 1.66 7.67 -3.70
N VAL A 129 0.71 8.60 -3.81
CA VAL A 129 -0.70 8.30 -3.54
C VAL A 129 -1.30 7.62 -4.77
N MET A 130 -1.68 6.35 -4.61
CA MET A 130 -2.37 5.56 -5.61
C MET A 130 -3.81 5.27 -5.19
N GLU A 131 -4.75 5.38 -6.11
CA GLU A 131 -6.14 4.96 -5.93
C GLU A 131 -6.39 3.69 -6.74
N PHE A 132 -6.73 2.58 -6.07
CA PHE A 132 -7.08 1.29 -6.67
C PHE A 132 -8.62 1.20 -6.72
N PHE A 133 -9.19 1.12 -7.91
CA PHE A 133 -10.65 1.13 -8.11
C PHE A 133 -11.21 -0.29 -8.16
N LYS A 134 -12.18 -0.60 -7.32
CA LYS A 134 -12.99 -1.82 -7.46
C LYS A 134 -13.80 -1.72 -8.74
#